data_AF-A0A523Z789-F1
#
_entry.id   AF-A0A523Z789-F1
#
_cell.length_a   1.000
_cell.length_b   1.000
_cell.length_c   1.000
_cell.angle_alpha   90.00
_cell.angle_beta   90.00
_cell.angle_gamma   90.00
#
_symmetry.space_group_name_H-M   'P 1'
#
loop_
_entity.id
_entity.type
_entity.pdbx_description
1 polymer ?
#
loop_
_entity_poly.entity_id
_entity_poly.type
_entity_poly.pdbx_seq_one_letter_code
_entity_poly.pdbx_strand_id
1 'polypeptide(L)'
;MLFVVTSIPSSAFPKVRVAGFDILIHLFLYSVLTVLFFFSYGRRNWKFFSLIVIIAIIDELHQYFIPGRIVSFFDLGADFLGGGLTFWLLKA
;
A
#
# COMPACT_ATOMS: atom_id res chain seq x y z
N MET A 1 4.71 7.75 -6.59
CA MET A 1 4.13 6.63 -7.36
C MET A 1 2.87 6.10 -6.70
N LEU A 2 2.89 5.74 -5.42
CA LEU A 2 1.71 5.21 -4.71
C LEU A 2 0.46 6.13 -4.84
N PHE A 3 0.54 7.36 -4.32
CA PHE A 3 -0.56 8.33 -4.45
C PHE A 3 -1.00 8.61 -5.89
N VAL A 4 -0.09 8.56 -6.86
CA VAL A 4 -0.46 8.79 -8.28
C VAL A 4 -1.36 7.66 -8.78
N VAL A 5 -1.04 6.42 -8.41
CA VAL A 5 -1.82 5.24 -8.81
C VAL A 5 -3.16 5.20 -8.08
N THR A 6 -3.18 5.55 -6.80
CA THR A 6 -4.40 5.50 -5.97
C THR A 6 -5.33 6.71 -6.20
N SER A 7 -4.82 7.81 -6.77
CA SER A 7 -5.64 8.92 -7.29
C SER A 7 -6.41 8.59 -8.58
N ILE A 8 -6.17 7.45 -9.22
CA ILE A 8 -6.89 7.09 -10.44
C ILE A 8 -8.28 6.55 -10.06
N PRO A 9 -9.36 7.14 -10.60
CA PRO A 9 -10.72 6.66 -10.38
C PRO A 9 -10.90 5.20 -10.81
N SER A 10 -11.67 4.42 -10.05
CA SER A 10 -11.93 3.01 -10.36
C SER A 10 -12.57 2.80 -11.73
N SER A 11 -13.30 3.79 -12.25
CA SER A 11 -13.93 3.76 -13.57
C SER A 11 -12.93 3.81 -14.74
N ALA A 12 -11.70 4.26 -14.50
CA ALA A 12 -10.65 4.31 -15.51
C ALA A 12 -9.94 2.96 -15.70
N PHE A 13 -10.09 2.02 -14.77
CA PHE A 13 -9.49 0.69 -14.87
C PHE A 13 -10.37 -0.28 -15.67
N PRO A 14 -9.76 -1.21 -16.42
CA PRO A 14 -10.53 -2.29 -17.04
C PRO A 14 -11.25 -3.10 -15.95
N LYS A 15 -12.46 -3.56 -16.24
CA LYS A 15 -13.23 -4.40 -15.31
C LYS A 15 -12.54 -5.76 -15.15
N VAL A 16 -11.69 -5.89 -14.15
CA VAL A 16 -11.09 -7.17 -13.75
C VAL A 16 -12.17 -8.00 -13.08
N ARG A 17 -12.43 -9.22 -13.58
CA ARG A 17 -13.45 -10.13 -13.02
C ARG A 17 -12.94 -10.99 -11.85
N VAL A 18 -11.70 -10.77 -11.43
CA VAL A 18 -11.09 -11.49 -10.31
C VAL A 18 -11.42 -10.74 -9.03
N ALA A 19 -12.26 -11.32 -8.20
CA ALA A 19 -12.56 -10.77 -6.88
C ALA A 19 -11.29 -10.71 -6.01
N GLY A 20 -11.08 -9.60 -5.29
CA GLY A 20 -9.92 -9.42 -4.42
C GLY A 20 -8.61 -9.08 -5.15
N PHE A 21 -8.65 -8.73 -6.44
CA PHE A 21 -7.45 -8.31 -7.17
C PHE A 21 -6.87 -6.98 -6.68
N ASP A 22 -7.74 -6.09 -6.20
CA ASP A 22 -7.42 -4.88 -5.45
C ASP A 22 -6.55 -5.17 -4.22
N ILE A 23 -6.95 -6.14 -3.39
CA ILE A 23 -6.21 -6.55 -2.19
C ILE A 23 -4.78 -6.98 -2.53
N LEU A 24 -4.59 -7.70 -3.65
CA LEU A 24 -3.26 -8.10 -4.12
C LEU A 24 -2.41 -6.92 -4.57
N ILE A 25 -3.02 -5.91 -5.22
CA ILE A 25 -2.33 -4.68 -5.63
C ILE A 25 -1.85 -3.91 -4.40
N HIS A 26 -2.71 -3.76 -3.39
CA HIS A 26 -2.39 -3.10 -2.12
C HIS A 26 -1.22 -3.79 -1.41
N LEU A 27 -1.30 -5.11 -1.24
CA LEU A 27 -0.23 -5.92 -0.67
C LEU A 27 1.09 -5.76 -1.45
N PHE A 28 1.03 -5.75 -2.79
CA PHE A 28 2.21 -5.57 -3.64
C PHE A 28 2.82 -4.16 -3.51
N LEU A 29 2.00 -3.10 -3.59
CA LEU A 29 2.45 -1.71 -3.53
C LEU A 29 3.16 -1.41 -2.21
N TYR A 30 2.61 -1.86 -1.07
CA TYR A 30 3.23 -1.63 0.24
C TYR A 30 4.46 -2.51 0.49
N SER A 31 4.53 -3.69 -0.13
CA SER A 31 5.75 -4.50 -0.16
C SER A 31 6.87 -3.77 -0.91
N VAL A 32 6.59 -3.28 -2.12
CA VAL A 32 7.56 -2.49 -2.91
C VAL A 32 7.98 -1.23 -2.18
N LEU A 33 7.04 -0.49 -1.58
CA LEU A 33 7.34 0.70 -0.78
C LEU A 33 8.35 0.38 0.32
N THR A 34 8.13 -0.72 1.05
CA THR A 34 9.00 -1.14 2.15
C THR A 34 10.40 -1.51 1.68
N VAL A 35 10.52 -2.22 0.55
CA VAL A 35 11.82 -2.53 -0.07
C VAL A 35 12.58 -1.25 -0.41
N LEU A 36 11.90 -0.26 -1.03
CA LEU A 36 12.52 1.01 -1.38
C LEU A 36 13.01 1.79 -0.16
N PHE A 37 12.20 1.84 0.90
CA PHE A 37 12.60 2.44 2.17
C PHE A 37 13.80 1.73 2.79
N PHE A 38 13.80 0.40 2.80
CA PHE A 38 14.91 -0.38 3.34
C PHE A 38 16.23 -0.09 2.61
N PHE A 39 16.23 -0.07 1.27
CA PHE A 39 17.42 0.28 0.50
C PHE A 39 17.85 1.74 0.69
N SER A 40 16.91 2.67 0.89
CA SER A 40 17.25 4.06 1.18
C SER A 40 17.94 4.24 2.54
N TYR A 41 17.60 3.42 3.54
CA TYR A 41 18.20 3.49 4.88
C TYR A 41 19.40 2.54 5.06
N GLY A 42 19.56 1.55 4.19
CA GLY A 42 20.63 0.54 4.22
C GLY A 42 20.55 -0.44 5.39
N ARG A 43 19.52 -0.34 6.24
CA ARG A 43 19.30 -1.22 7.38
C ARG A 43 17.85 -1.21 7.85
N ARG A 44 17.46 -2.23 8.61
CA ARG A 44 16.16 -2.29 9.28
C ARG A 44 16.04 -1.17 10.33
N ASN A 45 14.98 -0.37 10.25
CA ASN A 45 14.75 0.74 11.17
C ASN A 45 13.25 0.95 11.39
N TRP A 46 12.82 0.81 12.64
CA TRP A 46 11.42 0.94 13.03
C TRP A 46 10.82 2.33 12.75
N LYS A 47 11.63 3.38 12.64
CA LYS A 47 11.15 4.73 12.30
C LYS A 47 10.50 4.79 10.92
N PHE A 48 11.09 4.13 9.91
CA PHE A 48 10.47 4.11 8.59
C PHE A 48 9.28 3.14 8.53
N PHE A 49 9.27 2.10 9.37
CA PHE A 49 8.09 1.24 9.48
C PHE A 49 6.87 2.02 9.98
N SER A 50 7.04 2.85 11.01
CA SER A 50 5.98 3.78 11.45
C SER A 50 5.52 4.69 10.31
N LEU A 51 6.44 5.17 9.48
CA LEU A 51 6.11 5.99 8.33
C LEU A 51 5.29 5.24 7.28
N ILE A 52 5.61 3.97 6.99
CA ILE A 52 4.84 3.12 6.07
C ILE A 52 3.41 2.93 6.58
N VAL A 53 3.23 2.67 7.88
CA VAL A 53 1.90 2.54 8.50
C VAL A 53 1.11 3.83 8.38
N ILE A 54 1.74 4.98 8.64
CA ILE A 54 1.09 6.30 8.48
C ILE A 54 0.69 6.52 7.02
N ILE A 55 1.57 6.18 6.06
CA ILE A 55 1.29 6.29 4.63
C ILE A 55 0.10 5.41 4.21
N ALA A 56 -0.03 4.20 4.74
CA ALA A 56 -1.19 3.31 4.51
C ALA A 56 -2.51 3.96 4.94
N ILE A 57 -2.54 4.49 6.17
CA ILE A 57 -3.74 5.15 6.69
C ILE A 57 -4.07 6.41 5.88
N ILE A 58 -3.06 7.22 5.53
CA ILE A 58 -3.27 8.44 4.74
C ILE A 58 -3.75 8.09 3.32
N ASP A 59 -3.24 7.02 2.70
CA ASP A 59 -3.68 6.62 1.36
C ASP A 59 -5.16 6.22 1.34
N GLU A 60 -5.59 5.34 2.24
CA GLU A 60 -7.00 4.95 2.36
C GLU A 60 -7.91 6.15 2.66
N LEU A 61 -7.51 7.06 3.55
CA LEU A 61 -8.26 8.30 3.82
C LEU A 61 -8.29 9.22 2.59
N HIS A 62 -7.20 9.29 1.82
CA HIS A 62 -7.14 10.06 0.59
C HIS A 62 -8.05 9.46 -0.49
N GLN A 63 -8.12 8.13 -0.60
CA GLN A 63 -8.98 7.43 -1.55
C GLN A 63 -10.48 7.74 -1.34
N TYR A 64 -10.91 8.09 -0.13
CA TYR A 64 -12.27 8.57 0.13
C TYR A 64 -12.68 9.74 -0.79
N PHE A 65 -11.73 10.59 -1.18
CA PHE A 65 -11.99 11.74 -2.05
C PHE A 65 -11.91 11.41 -3.54
N ILE A 66 -11.57 10.17 -3.91
CA ILE A 66 -11.40 9.75 -5.30
C ILE A 66 -12.69 9.10 -5.81
N PRO A 67 -13.31 9.62 -6.88
CA PRO A 67 -14.56 9.08 -7.40
C PRO A 67 -14.47 7.58 -7.74
N GLY A 68 -15.42 6.80 -7.23
CA GLY A 68 -15.50 5.36 -7.48
C GLY A 68 -14.53 4.51 -6.67
N ARG A 69 -13.68 5.11 -5.83
CA ARG A 69 -12.91 4.39 -4.80
C ARG A 69 -13.74 4.27 -3.52
N ILE A 70 -13.45 3.24 -2.74
CA ILE A 70 -14.14 2.94 -1.49
C ILE A 70 -13.05 2.68 -0.46
N VAL A 71 -13.14 3.36 0.69
CA VAL A 71 -12.27 3.07 1.83
C VAL A 71 -12.58 1.68 2.34
N SER A 72 -11.56 0.84 2.45
CA SER A 72 -11.72 -0.59 2.67
C SER A 72 -10.80 -1.08 3.77
N PHE A 73 -11.38 -1.63 4.83
CA PHE A 73 -10.60 -2.26 5.90
C PHE A 73 -9.79 -3.47 5.40
N PHE A 74 -10.22 -4.10 4.31
CA PHE A 74 -9.47 -5.19 3.68
C PHE A 74 -8.22 -4.67 2.95
N ASP A 75 -8.33 -3.54 2.26
CA ASP A 75 -7.21 -2.92 1.56
C ASP A 75 -6.20 -2.34 2.56
N LEU A 76 -6.67 -1.65 3.62
CA LEU A 76 -5.80 -1.23 4.72
C LEU A 76 -5.09 -2.43 5.39
N GLY A 77 -5.80 -3.55 5.57
CA GLY A 77 -5.21 -4.78 6.08
C GLY A 77 -4.14 -5.33 5.15
N ALA A 78 -4.36 -5.29 3.83
CA ALA A 78 -3.40 -5.71 2.82
C ALA A 78 -2.15 -4.82 2.80
N ASP A 79 -2.32 -3.50 2.96
CA ASP A 79 -1.22 -2.55 3.08
C ASP A 79 -0.32 -2.87 4.28
N PHE A 80 -0.93 -3.12 5.45
CA PHE A 80 -0.21 -3.50 6.66
C PHE A 80 0.48 -4.86 6.53
N LEU A 81 -0.17 -5.84 5.90
CA LEU A 81 0.42 -7.16 5.68
C LEU A 81 1.60 -7.08 4.71
N GLY A 82 1.45 -6.40 3.57
CA GLY A 82 2.52 -6.21 2.60
C GLY A 82 3.72 -5.47 3.19
N GLY A 83 3.46 -4.35 3.87
CA GLY A 83 4.50 -3.58 4.54
C GLY A 83 5.18 -4.32 5.69
N GLY A 84 4.39 -4.94 6.57
CA GLY A 84 4.86 -5.66 7.75
C GLY A 84 5.63 -6.93 7.43
N LEU A 85 5.10 -7.76 6.52
CA LEU A 85 5.76 -9.01 6.11
C LEU A 85 7.09 -8.69 5.43
N THR A 86 7.10 -7.72 4.52
CA THR A 86 8.34 -7.30 3.84
C THR A 86 9.36 -6.75 4.82
N PHE A 87 8.93 -5.88 5.75
CA PHE A 87 9.81 -5.35 6.80
C PHE A 87 10.40 -6.45 7.69
N TRP A 88 9.62 -7.50 7.96
CA TRP A 88 10.08 -8.64 8.76
C TRP A 88 11.07 -9.53 8.01
N LEU A 89 10.82 -9.79 6.71
CA LEU A 89 11.66 -10.61 5.84
C LEU A 89 13.00 -9.95 5.53
N LEU A 90 13.03 -8.62 5.37
CA LEU A 90 14.27 -7.88 5.14
C LEU A 90 15.13 -7.87 6.41
N LYS A 91 16.22 -8.64 6.35
CA LYS A 91 17.25 -8.69 7.38
C LYS A 91 18.44 -7.86 6.90
N ALA A 92 18.77 -6.81 7.66
CA ALA A 92 20.04 -6.11 7.62
C ALA A 92 20.62 -6.08 9.02
#